data_AF-A0A803PTF7-F1
#
_entry.id   AF-A0A803PTF7-F1
#
_cell.length_a   1.000
_cell.length_b   1.000
_cell.length_c   1.000
_cell.angle_alpha   90.00
_cell.angle_beta   90.00
_cell.angle_gamma   90.00
#
_symmetry.space_group_name_H-M   'P 1'
#
loop_
_entity.id
_entity.type
_entity.pdbx_description
1 polymer ?
#
loop_
_entity_poly.entity_id
_entity_poly.type
_entity_poly.pdbx_seq_one_letter_code
_entity_poly.pdbx_strand_id
1 'polypeptide(L)'
;MVLPEDEITRLFRVRKTVMQMLKDRNYLVGDFEINMTREQFRNKYGESMKREDLTISKAKRNDSSDQIYVFFPEEPKVGVKAMKSYTNRMKSENVVRAMLVVQQNLTPFARTCISEISSKFHLEVFQVNVVII
;
A
#
# COMPACT_ATOMS: atom_id res chain seq x y z
N MET A 1 -19.67 -7.68 -7.33
CA MET A 1 -19.20 -8.14 -8.65
C MET A 1 -17.85 -8.79 -8.39
N VAL A 2 -17.68 -10.05 -8.79
CA VAL A 2 -16.43 -10.80 -8.56
C VAL A 2 -15.32 -10.19 -9.41
N LEU A 3 -14.12 -10.04 -8.84
CA LEU A 3 -12.95 -9.54 -9.58
C LEU A 3 -12.49 -10.56 -10.63
N PRO A 4 -12.04 -10.12 -11.81
CA PRO A 4 -11.43 -11.01 -12.80
C PRO A 4 -10.19 -11.73 -12.24
N GLU A 5 -9.95 -12.98 -12.64
CA GLU A 5 -8.81 -13.77 -12.15
C GLU A 5 -7.45 -13.10 -12.40
N ASP A 6 -7.31 -12.39 -13.53
CA ASP A 6 -6.10 -11.63 -13.87
C ASP A 6 -5.85 -10.48 -12.88
N GLU A 7 -6.90 -9.79 -12.45
CA GLU A 7 -6.78 -8.72 -11.47
C GLU A 7 -6.42 -9.28 -10.09
N ILE A 8 -7.05 -10.38 -9.67
CA ILE A 8 -6.68 -11.08 -8.43
C ILE A 8 -5.20 -11.49 -8.47
N THR A 9 -4.76 -12.06 -9.59
CA THR A 9 -3.36 -12.50 -9.78
C THR A 9 -2.40 -11.31 -9.73
N ARG A 10 -2.77 -10.17 -10.33
CA ARG A 10 -1.97 -8.94 -10.30
C ARG A 10 -1.87 -8.39 -8.88
N LEU A 11 -2.98 -8.26 -8.16
CA LEU A 11 -3.01 -7.78 -6.78
C LEU A 11 -2.20 -8.67 -5.85
N PHE A 12 -2.31 -9.99 -6.01
CA PHE A 12 -1.51 -10.98 -5.29
C PHE A 12 0.00 -10.74 -5.49
N ARG A 13 0.45 -10.59 -6.73
CA ARG A 13 1.87 -10.35 -7.06
C ARG A 13 2.37 -9.04 -6.44
N VAL A 14 1.62 -7.95 -6.59
CA VAL A 14 1.98 -6.65 -6.03
C VAL A 14 2.09 -6.74 -4.51
N ARG A 15 1.10 -7.37 -3.85
CA ARG A 15 1.10 -7.55 -2.39
C ARG A 15 2.33 -8.32 -1.92
N LYS A 16 2.69 -9.39 -2.63
CA LYS A 16 3.88 -10.19 -2.34
C LYS A 16 5.17 -9.37 -2.48
N THR A 17 5.33 -8.64 -3.57
CA THR A 17 6.52 -7.80 -3.77
C THR A 17 6.63 -6.72 -2.71
N VAL A 18 5.52 -6.06 -2.34
CA VAL A 18 5.55 -5.06 -1.28
C VAL A 18 5.91 -5.69 0.07
N MET A 19 5.41 -6.88 0.41
CA MET A 19 5.82 -7.56 1.64
C MET A 19 7.32 -7.89 1.65
N GLN A 20 7.88 -8.30 0.51
CA GLN A 20 9.32 -8.52 0.37
C GLN A 20 10.10 -7.20 0.56
N MET A 21 9.70 -6.12 -0.10
CA MET A 21 10.31 -4.79 0.07
C MET A 21 10.27 -4.32 1.53
N LEU A 22 9.16 -4.56 2.24
CA LEU A 22 9.04 -4.23 3.67
C LEU A 22 10.00 -5.07 4.51
N LYS A 23 10.14 -6.37 4.23
CA LYS A 23 11.10 -7.25 4.92
C LYS A 23 12.54 -6.75 4.70
N ASP A 24 12.90 -6.44 3.47
CA ASP A 24 14.24 -5.95 3.10
C ASP A 24 14.55 -4.59 3.77
N ARG A 25 13.51 -3.76 3.97
CA ARG A 25 13.58 -2.51 4.73
C ARG A 25 13.52 -2.70 6.25
N ASN A 26 13.70 -3.91 6.78
CA ASN A 26 13.72 -4.23 8.22
C ASN A 26 12.39 -3.99 8.95
N TYR A 27 11.25 -4.09 8.26
CA TYR A 27 9.93 -4.15 8.90
C TYR A 27 9.61 -5.57 9.37
N LEU A 28 8.72 -5.68 10.36
CA LEU A 28 8.30 -6.95 10.95
C LEU A 28 7.33 -7.69 10.02
N VAL A 29 7.89 -8.37 9.02
CA VAL A 29 7.16 -9.23 8.09
C VAL A 29 7.50 -10.69 8.39
N GLY A 30 6.47 -11.50 8.62
CA GLY A 30 6.61 -12.94 8.81
C GLY A 30 6.76 -13.69 7.48
N ASP A 31 7.51 -14.79 7.48
CA ASP A 31 7.73 -15.58 6.25
C ASP A 31 6.44 -16.15 5.67
N PHE A 32 5.47 -16.48 6.52
CA PHE A 32 4.14 -16.92 6.09
C PHE A 32 3.36 -15.84 5.31
N GLU A 33 3.66 -14.55 5.52
CA GLU A 33 3.01 -13.46 4.79
C GLU A 33 3.55 -13.33 3.38
N ILE A 34 4.83 -13.66 3.17
CA ILE A 34 5.51 -13.63 1.87
C ILE A 34 5.22 -14.91 1.09
N ASN A 35 5.17 -16.05 1.78
CA ASN A 35 4.93 -17.37 1.21
C ASN A 35 3.44 -17.70 1.05
N MET A 36 2.56 -16.74 1.32
CA MET A 36 1.11 -16.88 1.11
C MET A 36 0.83 -17.30 -0.34
N THR A 37 0.00 -18.33 -0.52
CA THR A 37 -0.39 -18.79 -1.86
C THR A 37 -1.51 -17.92 -2.43
N ARG A 38 -1.73 -17.99 -3.75
CA ARG A 38 -2.84 -17.29 -4.42
C ARG A 38 -4.20 -17.70 -3.87
N GLU A 39 -4.35 -18.98 -3.54
CA GLU A 39 -5.58 -19.52 -2.96
C GLU A 39 -5.82 -18.99 -1.55
N GLN A 40 -4.78 -18.98 -0.71
CA GLN A 40 -4.86 -18.37 0.63
C GLN A 40 -5.18 -16.87 0.56
N PHE A 41 -4.60 -16.16 -0.42
CA PHE A 41 -4.91 -14.76 -0.66
C PHE A 41 -6.39 -14.56 -1.05
N ARG A 42 -6.92 -15.39 -1.95
CA ARG A 42 -8.35 -15.39 -2.33
C ARG A 42 -9.25 -15.70 -1.13
N ASN A 43 -8.90 -16.69 -0.31
CA ASN A 43 -9.68 -17.06 0.87
C ASN A 43 -9.64 -15.97 1.96
N LYS A 44 -8.52 -15.26 2.10
CA LYS A 44 -8.36 -14.20 3.09
C LYS A 44 -9.14 -12.93 2.76
N TYR A 45 -9.13 -12.52 1.49
CA TYR A 45 -9.71 -11.24 1.06
C TYR A 45 -11.06 -11.40 0.34
N GLY A 46 -11.41 -12.61 -0.09
CA GLY A 46 -12.63 -12.93 -0.82
C GLY A 46 -12.55 -12.58 -2.31
N GLU A 47 -13.52 -13.05 -3.08
CA GLU A 47 -13.56 -12.85 -4.54
C GLU A 47 -14.06 -11.45 -4.96
N SER A 48 -14.61 -10.69 -4.02
CA SER A 48 -15.07 -9.29 -4.22
C SER A 48 -14.24 -8.30 -3.40
N MET A 49 -12.96 -8.60 -3.15
CA MET A 49 -12.07 -7.75 -2.35
C MET A 49 -11.93 -6.34 -2.96
N LYS A 50 -11.87 -5.33 -2.11
CA LYS A 50 -11.50 -3.97 -2.52
C LYS A 50 -10.00 -3.78 -2.40
N ARG A 51 -9.45 -2.86 -3.19
CA ARG A 51 -8.02 -2.51 -3.09
C ARG A 51 -7.68 -1.98 -1.70
N GLU A 52 -8.60 -1.24 -1.08
CA GLU A 52 -8.44 -0.73 0.28
C GLU A 52 -8.24 -1.84 1.33
N ASP A 53 -8.82 -3.03 1.11
CA ASP A 53 -8.65 -4.20 1.99
C ASP A 53 -7.20 -4.72 1.99
N LEU A 54 -6.42 -4.39 0.96
CA LEU A 54 -5.01 -4.76 0.83
C LEU A 54 -4.07 -3.83 1.60
N THR A 55 -4.61 -2.79 2.26
CA THR A 55 -3.84 -1.86 3.09
C THR A 55 -2.97 -2.61 4.10
N ILE A 56 -1.72 -2.19 4.23
CA ILE A 56 -0.72 -2.84 5.08
C ILE A 56 -0.32 -1.85 6.17
N SER A 57 -0.23 -2.33 7.40
CA SER A 57 0.47 -1.64 8.48
C SER A 57 1.53 -2.56 9.06
N LYS A 58 2.76 -2.06 9.20
CA LYS A 58 3.89 -2.78 9.79
C LYS A 58 4.74 -1.85 10.63
N ALA A 59 5.26 -2.37 11.73
CA ALA A 59 6.28 -1.69 12.54
C ALA A 59 7.68 -2.20 12.19
N LYS A 60 8.72 -1.42 12.49
CA LYS A 60 10.10 -1.89 12.41
C LYS A 60 10.33 -3.04 13.39
N ARG A 61 11.26 -3.94 13.05
CA ARG A 61 11.59 -5.07 13.93
C ARG A 61 12.21 -4.64 15.26
N ASN A 62 12.96 -3.55 15.25
CA ASN A 62 13.71 -3.03 16.39
C ASN A 62 13.06 -1.79 17.04
N ASP A 63 12.00 -1.25 16.44
CA ASP A 63 11.30 -0.06 16.95
C ASP A 63 9.81 -0.15 16.59
N SER A 64 8.97 -0.46 17.59
CA SER A 64 7.52 -0.57 17.38
C SER A 64 6.83 0.77 17.12
N SER A 65 7.51 1.89 17.40
CA SER A 65 7.00 3.25 17.16
C SER A 65 7.23 3.71 15.71
N ASP A 66 8.25 3.19 15.02
CA ASP A 66 8.45 3.42 13.59
C ASP A 66 7.56 2.46 12.78
N GLN A 67 6.38 2.97 12.44
CA GLN A 67 5.38 2.28 11.64
C GLN A 67 5.38 2.79 10.20
N ILE A 68 4.94 1.92 9.29
CA ILE A 68 4.71 2.24 7.89
C ILE A 68 3.33 1.77 7.45
N TYR A 69 2.64 2.65 6.74
CA TYR A 69 1.45 2.32 6.00
C TYR A 69 1.75 2.01 4.54
N VAL A 70 1.06 1.03 3.95
CA VAL A 70 1.01 0.87 2.49
C VAL A 70 -0.44 0.94 2.06
N PHE A 71 -0.77 1.95 1.26
CA PHE A 71 -2.12 2.18 0.75
C PHE A 71 -2.24 1.70 -0.70
N PHE A 72 -3.40 1.14 -1.02
CA PHE A 72 -3.78 0.65 -2.35
C PHE A 72 -5.07 1.37 -2.78
N PRO A 73 -4.96 2.52 -3.45
CA PRO A 73 -6.11 3.29 -3.88
C PRO A 73 -6.97 2.54 -4.89
N GLU A 74 -8.28 2.64 -4.76
CA GLU A 74 -9.23 2.10 -5.73
C GLU A 74 -9.24 2.93 -7.02
N GLU A 75 -9.19 4.26 -6.88
CA GLU A 75 -9.12 5.21 -7.98
C GLU A 75 -7.85 5.00 -8.83
N PRO A 76 -7.97 4.80 -10.16
CA PRO A 76 -6.80 4.63 -11.02
C PRO A 76 -5.88 5.86 -11.00
N LYS A 77 -6.48 7.06 -10.92
CA LYS A 77 -5.79 8.35 -10.87
C LYS A 77 -6.12 9.06 -9.58
N VAL A 78 -5.21 9.01 -8.63
CA VAL A 78 -5.43 9.51 -7.27
C VAL A 78 -5.48 11.05 -7.25
N GLY A 79 -6.57 11.57 -6.71
CA GLY A 79 -6.81 13.00 -6.50
C GLY A 79 -6.45 13.49 -5.09
N VAL A 80 -6.58 14.80 -4.87
CA VAL A 80 -6.30 15.45 -3.58
C VAL A 80 -7.20 14.93 -2.44
N LYS A 81 -8.45 14.57 -2.75
CA LYS A 81 -9.41 14.05 -1.75
C LYS A 81 -8.88 12.78 -1.09
N ALA A 82 -8.44 11.80 -1.89
CA ALA A 82 -7.87 10.55 -1.40
C ALA A 82 -6.58 10.81 -0.59
N MET A 83 -5.70 11.70 -1.07
CA MET A 83 -4.48 12.10 -0.36
C MET A 83 -4.76 12.69 1.03
N LYS A 84 -5.78 13.55 1.14
CA LYS A 84 -6.22 14.10 2.43
C LYS A 84 -6.73 13.00 3.37
N SER A 85 -7.48 12.02 2.86
CA SER A 85 -7.94 10.89 3.65
C SER A 85 -6.77 10.06 4.21
N TYR A 86 -5.78 9.72 3.38
CA TYR A 86 -4.61 8.94 3.83
C TYR A 86 -3.76 9.70 4.85
N THR A 87 -3.51 10.99 4.61
CA THR A 87 -2.73 11.81 5.54
C THR A 87 -3.45 12.04 6.87
N ASN A 88 -4.79 12.17 6.87
CA ASN A 88 -5.56 12.24 8.11
C ASN A 88 -5.52 10.93 8.89
N ARG A 89 -5.58 9.79 8.21
CA ARG A 89 -5.41 8.48 8.85
C ARG A 89 -4.03 8.34 9.48
N MET A 90 -2.98 8.67 8.73
CA MET A 90 -1.60 8.71 9.23
C MET A 90 -1.45 9.58 10.47
N LYS A 91 -2.04 10.80 10.48
CA LYS A 91 -2.08 11.68 11.66
C LYS A 91 -2.76 11.02 12.86
N SER A 92 -3.95 10.46 12.65
CA SER A 92 -4.74 9.86 13.73
C SER A 92 -4.04 8.68 14.39
N GLU A 93 -3.23 7.96 13.61
CA GLU A 93 -2.50 6.78 14.06
C GLU A 93 -1.04 7.09 14.43
N ASN A 94 -0.63 8.35 14.39
CA ASN A 94 0.74 8.81 14.63
C ASN A 94 1.80 8.11 13.75
N VAL A 95 1.44 7.76 12.53
CA VAL A 95 2.33 7.13 11.55
C VAL A 95 2.88 8.18 10.60
N VAL A 96 4.20 8.25 10.48
CA VAL A 96 4.87 9.27 9.64
C VAL A 96 5.29 8.76 8.27
N ARG A 97 5.41 7.44 8.08
CA ARG A 97 5.86 6.83 6.81
C ARG A 97 4.71 6.14 6.10
N ALA A 98 4.60 6.35 4.79
CA ALA A 98 3.72 5.54 3.96
C ALA A 98 4.25 5.30 2.55
N MET A 99 3.79 4.21 1.96
CA MET A 99 3.92 3.89 0.54
C MET A 99 2.54 3.93 -0.10
N LEU A 100 2.44 4.54 -1.28
CA LEU A 100 1.21 4.62 -2.05
C LEU A 100 1.39 3.84 -3.35
N VAL A 101 0.68 2.73 -3.50
CA VAL A 101 0.78 1.85 -4.68
C VAL A 101 -0.33 2.19 -5.66
N VAL A 102 -0.02 3.01 -6.66
CA VAL A 102 -0.97 3.60 -7.61
C VAL A 102 -1.03 2.85 -8.94
N GLN A 103 -2.21 2.83 -9.57
CA GLN A 103 -2.37 2.22 -10.89
C GLN A 103 -1.81 3.11 -12.01
N GLN A 104 -2.06 4.40 -11.91
CA GLN A 104 -1.56 5.42 -12.83
C GLN A 104 -0.88 6.55 -12.04
N ASN A 105 -0.27 7.47 -12.76
CA ASN A 105 0.34 8.64 -12.16
C ASN A 105 -0.66 9.49 -11.36
N LEU A 106 -0.20 10.06 -10.25
CA LEU A 106 -0.94 11.05 -9.48
C LEU A 106 -1.34 12.25 -10.34
N THR A 107 -2.51 12.82 -10.04
CA THR A 107 -2.90 14.15 -10.56
C THR A 107 -1.85 15.21 -10.18
N PRO A 108 -1.63 16.26 -10.99
CA PRO A 108 -0.70 17.34 -10.64
C PRO A 108 -0.98 17.92 -9.25
N PHE A 109 -2.25 18.19 -8.94
CA PHE A 109 -2.66 18.69 -7.63
C PHE A 109 -2.35 17.73 -6.47
N ALA A 110 -2.50 16.41 -6.68
CA ALA A 110 -2.11 15.42 -5.67
C ALA A 110 -0.58 15.41 -5.44
N ARG A 111 0.23 15.60 -6.47
CA ARG A 111 1.70 15.71 -6.31
C ARG A 111 2.09 16.97 -5.54
N THR A 112 1.46 18.11 -5.83
CA THR A 112 1.67 19.34 -5.06
C THR A 112 1.33 19.12 -3.59
N CYS A 113 0.20 18.46 -3.30
CA CYS A 113 -0.20 18.12 -1.94
C CYS A 113 0.86 17.25 -1.22
N ILE A 114 1.50 16.30 -1.90
CA ILE A 114 2.61 15.50 -1.33
C ILE A 114 3.80 16.40 -0.98
N SER A 115 4.16 17.34 -1.86
CA SER A 115 5.26 18.26 -1.61
C SER A 115 4.99 19.14 -0.38
N GLU A 116 3.76 19.61 -0.20
CA GLU A 116 3.36 20.45 0.94
C GLU A 116 3.44 19.72 2.29
N ILE A 117 3.14 18.42 2.30
CA ILE A 117 3.12 17.61 3.52
C ILE A 117 4.45 16.91 3.81
N SER A 118 5.41 16.98 2.88
CA SER A 118 6.68 16.25 2.93
C SER A 118 7.54 16.57 4.14
N SER A 119 7.36 17.75 4.74
CA SER A 119 8.02 18.15 5.98
C SER A 119 7.54 17.38 7.22
N LYS A 120 6.37 16.73 7.13
CA LYS A 120 5.73 15.99 8.24
C LYS A 120 5.58 14.49 7.95
N PHE A 121 5.35 14.13 6.70
CA PHE A 121 5.12 12.75 6.28
C PHE A 121 6.10 12.34 5.19
N HIS A 122 6.69 11.16 5.35
CA HIS A 122 7.51 10.52 4.34
C HIS A 122 6.63 9.61 3.49
N LEU A 123 6.21 10.12 2.33
CA LEU A 123 5.33 9.41 1.41
C LEU A 123 6.06 8.99 0.14
N GLU A 124 6.17 7.69 -0.10
CA GLU A 124 6.74 7.13 -1.32
C GLU A 124 5.64 6.68 -2.27
N VAL A 125 5.76 6.94 -3.56
CA VAL A 125 4.74 6.59 -4.56
C VAL A 125 5.32 5.55 -5.51
N PHE A 126 4.63 4.42 -5.64
CA PHE A 126 5.01 3.32 -6.51
C PHE A 126 3.91 3.04 -7.51
N GLN A 127 4.26 2.88 -8.79
CA GLN A 127 3.30 2.43 -9.79
C GLN A 127 3.24 0.91 -9.80
N VAL A 128 2.04 0.34 -9.90
CA VAL A 128 1.83 -1.12 -9.97
C VAL A 128 2.72 -1.78 -11.03
N ASN A 129 2.91 -1.14 -12.18
CA ASN A 129 3.74 -1.69 -13.26
C ASN A 129 5.25 -1.74 -12.93
N VAL A 130 5.72 -0.89 -12.02
CA VAL A 130 7.11 -0.83 -11.58
C VAL A 130 7.34 -1.71 -10.34
N VAL A 131 6.29 -2.02 -9.58
CA VAL A 131 6.38 -2.93 -8.41
C VAL A 131 6.39 -4.39 -8.83
N ILE A 132 5.85 -4.72 -10.00
CA ILE A 132 5.88 -6.08 -10.56
C ILE A 132 7.11 -6.17 -11.49
N ILE A 133 8.30 -6.30 -10.91
CA ILE A 133 9.52 -6.68 -11.63
C ILE A 133 9.93 -8.08 -11.17
#